data_AF-Q73Q77-F1
#
_entry.id   AF-Q73Q77-F1
#
_cell.length_a   1.000
_cell.length_b   1.000
_cell.length_c   1.000
_cell.angle_alpha   90.00
_cell.angle_beta   90.00
_cell.angle_gamma   90.00
#
_symmetry.space_group_name_H-M   'P 1'
#
loop_
_entity.id
_entity.type
_entity.pdbx_description
1 polymer ?
#
loop_
_entity_poly.entity_id
_entity_poly.type
_entity_poly.pdbx_seq_one_letter_code
_entity_poly.pdbx_strand_id
1 'polypeptide(L)'
;MKQIPDFLRENDRYYIYALQALKQLFTETSCTWRKWIETDIEEYLSTGSVEHHLGAYGGMGSINDIWICKVNNHTINDEAEPWANELMEYFKCLSYGIANIIKAGKKINIEKIFAESRTRKILTGIQCESCGFSQIHKRETDSYLASILLPKMVKEAVLQNKTEELISACLIPDIPNLVEERERIIKLAEQSGIGFSVSKNYCCKKCGGDTRIRYWKLDGKRI
;
A
#
# COMPACT_ATOMS: atom_id res chain seq x y z
N MET A 1 -0.93 36.08 14.12
CA MET A 1 -0.42 34.77 13.64
C MET A 1 0.34 34.14 14.79
N LYS A 2 -0.09 32.99 15.35
CA LYS A 2 0.65 32.33 16.42
C LYS A 2 1.95 31.79 15.82
N GLN A 3 3.11 32.14 16.39
CA GLN A 3 4.37 31.50 16.03
C GLN A 3 4.27 30.02 16.36
N ILE A 4 4.45 29.17 15.35
CA ILE A 4 4.51 27.71 15.50
C ILE A 4 5.93 27.39 16.00
N PRO A 5 6.09 26.71 17.15
CA PRO A 5 7.41 26.30 17.65
C PRO A 5 8.25 25.51 16.63
N ASP A 6 9.56 25.77 16.56
CA ASP A 6 10.46 25.17 15.57
C ASP A 6 10.52 23.62 15.62
N PHE A 7 10.32 23.02 16.80
CA PHE A 7 10.30 21.56 16.95
C PHE A 7 9.07 20.89 16.29
N LEU A 8 7.98 21.64 16.08
CA LEU A 8 6.84 21.15 15.30
C LEU A 8 7.25 21.08 13.83
N ARG A 9 7.86 22.15 13.30
CA ARG A 9 8.38 22.21 11.93
C ARG A 9 9.39 21.12 11.61
N GLU A 10 10.22 20.73 12.58
CA GLU A 10 11.20 19.66 12.36
C GLU A 10 10.53 18.32 12.03
N ASN A 11 9.48 17.93 12.77
CA ASN A 11 8.79 16.66 12.54
C ASN A 11 7.79 16.72 11.39
N ASP A 12 7.35 17.92 11.03
CA ASP A 12 6.51 18.13 9.86
C ASP A 12 7.22 17.72 8.55
N ARG A 13 8.55 17.59 8.54
CA ARG A 13 9.28 17.05 7.39
C ARG A 13 8.76 15.69 6.93
N TYR A 14 8.27 14.85 7.86
CA TYR A 14 7.72 13.53 7.53
C TYR A 14 6.40 13.62 6.75
N TYR A 15 5.63 14.69 6.95
CA TYR A 15 4.46 14.98 6.11
C TYR A 15 4.89 15.25 4.67
N ILE A 16 5.88 16.14 4.49
CA ILE A 16 6.43 16.44 3.16
C ILE A 16 7.04 15.22 2.51
N TYR A 17 7.81 14.39 3.22
CA TYR A 17 8.39 13.16 2.67
C TYR A 17 7.30 12.18 2.20
N ALA A 18 6.22 12.03 2.97
CA ALA A 18 5.10 11.18 2.57
C ALA A 18 4.39 11.71 1.31
N LEU A 19 4.16 13.02 1.22
CA LEU A 19 3.57 13.64 0.03
C LEU A 19 4.50 13.56 -1.20
N GLN A 20 5.80 13.78 -1.02
CA GLN A 20 6.79 13.63 -2.09
C GLN A 20 6.84 12.20 -2.61
N ALA A 21 6.77 11.21 -1.72
CA ALA A 21 6.67 9.81 -2.09
C ALA A 21 5.39 9.51 -2.89
N LEU A 22 4.22 10.03 -2.49
CA LEU A 22 2.98 9.90 -3.26
C LEU A 22 3.11 10.56 -4.64
N LYS A 23 3.64 11.78 -4.70
CA LYS A 23 3.87 12.51 -5.95
C LYS A 23 4.77 11.71 -6.89
N GLN A 24 5.84 11.13 -6.37
CA GLN A 24 6.75 10.32 -7.17
C GLN A 24 6.07 9.05 -7.66
N LEU A 25 5.42 8.28 -6.79
CA LEU A 25 4.67 7.09 -7.19
C LEU A 25 3.65 7.42 -8.29
N PHE A 26 2.88 8.49 -8.11
CA PHE A 26 1.91 8.94 -9.11
C PHE A 26 2.55 9.42 -10.40
N THR A 27 3.77 9.95 -10.36
CA THR A 27 4.53 10.30 -11.55
C THR A 27 4.90 9.04 -12.34
N GLU A 28 5.55 8.08 -11.67
CA GLU A 28 6.01 6.84 -12.29
C GLU A 28 4.86 6.02 -12.87
N THR A 29 3.69 6.03 -12.22
CA THR A 29 2.52 5.28 -12.67
C THR A 29 1.58 6.09 -13.55
N SER A 30 1.95 7.32 -13.95
CA SER A 30 1.10 8.22 -14.75
C SER A 30 -0.28 8.51 -14.12
N CYS A 31 -0.37 8.54 -12.79
CA CYS A 31 -1.61 8.85 -12.08
C CYS A 31 -1.87 10.37 -12.07
N THR A 32 -3.08 10.77 -12.46
CA THR A 32 -3.47 12.19 -12.60
C THR A 32 -3.52 12.94 -11.26
N TRP A 33 -3.69 12.22 -10.15
CA TRP A 33 -3.66 12.75 -8.79
C TRP A 33 -2.32 13.35 -8.38
N ARG A 34 -1.24 13.13 -9.16
CA ARG A 34 0.04 13.83 -8.98
C ARG A 34 -0.14 15.35 -8.79
N LYS A 35 -0.98 16.00 -9.60
CA LYS A 35 -1.19 17.46 -9.54
C LYS A 35 -1.82 17.90 -8.22
N TRP A 36 -2.73 17.09 -7.68
CA TRP A 36 -3.34 17.36 -6.38
C TRP A 36 -2.29 17.36 -5.27
N ILE A 37 -1.41 16.34 -5.28
CA ILE A 37 -0.31 16.23 -4.32
C ILE A 37 0.70 17.37 -4.47
N GLU A 38 0.94 17.87 -5.70
CA GLU A 38 1.75 19.06 -5.92
C GLU A 38 1.15 20.29 -5.23
N THR A 39 -0.15 20.50 -5.35
CA THR A 39 -0.86 21.58 -4.64
C THR A 39 -0.80 21.40 -3.11
N ASP A 40 -0.96 20.18 -2.60
CA ASP A 40 -0.83 19.90 -1.15
C ASP A 40 0.54 20.32 -0.60
N ILE A 41 1.62 20.03 -1.34
CA ILE A 41 2.99 20.40 -0.96
C ILE A 41 3.17 21.92 -1.02
N GLU A 42 2.72 22.57 -2.09
CA GLU A 42 2.85 24.02 -2.28
C GLU A 42 2.07 24.81 -1.22
N GLU A 43 0.85 24.40 -0.89
CA GLU A 43 0.03 25.03 0.15
C GLU A 43 0.69 24.90 1.52
N TYR A 44 1.22 23.71 1.84
CA TYR A 44 1.88 23.50 3.11
C TYR A 44 3.16 24.33 3.24
N LEU A 45 4.01 24.37 2.21
CA LEU A 45 5.26 25.13 2.24
C LEU A 45 5.02 26.65 2.31
N SER A 46 3.92 27.14 1.72
CA SER A 46 3.59 28.57 1.71
C SER A 46 2.87 29.04 2.97
N THR A 47 1.96 28.24 3.52
CA THR A 47 1.05 28.68 4.59
C THR A 47 1.10 27.82 5.86
N GLY A 48 1.67 26.62 5.79
CA GLY A 48 1.57 25.59 6.82
C GLY A 48 0.19 24.92 6.91
N SER A 49 -0.70 25.18 5.95
CA SER A 49 -2.04 24.57 5.89
C SER A 49 -1.99 23.15 5.34
N VAL A 50 -2.86 22.30 5.89
CA VAL A 50 -3.09 20.92 5.45
C VAL A 50 -4.55 20.70 5.01
N GLU A 51 -5.34 21.77 4.89
CA GLU A 51 -6.78 21.67 4.63
C GLU A 51 -7.09 21.11 3.24
N HIS A 52 -6.37 21.55 2.20
CA HIS A 52 -6.52 21.01 0.85
C HIS A 52 -6.22 19.50 0.80
N HIS A 53 -5.15 19.06 1.48
CA HIS A 53 -4.80 17.63 1.58
C HIS A 53 -5.87 16.83 2.29
N LEU A 54 -6.38 17.32 3.44
CA LEU A 54 -7.45 16.63 4.16
C LEU A 54 -8.76 16.58 3.37
N GLY A 55 -9.01 17.59 2.52
CA GLY A 55 -10.12 17.61 1.58
C GLY A 55 -10.08 16.47 0.54
N ALA A 56 -8.89 15.92 0.25
CA ALA A 56 -8.70 14.85 -0.73
C ALA A 56 -9.39 13.52 -0.35
N TYR A 57 -9.72 13.31 0.93
CA TYR A 57 -10.19 12.03 1.46
C TYR A 57 -11.73 11.90 1.52
N GLY A 58 -12.47 12.96 1.19
CA GLY A 58 -13.93 12.98 1.26
C GLY A 58 -14.63 12.85 -0.09
N GLY A 59 -15.73 12.07 -0.14
CA GLY A 59 -16.64 12.02 -1.29
C GLY A 59 -16.27 11.01 -2.38
N MET A 60 -17.11 10.97 -3.42
CA MET A 60 -16.90 10.15 -4.62
C MET A 60 -15.81 10.75 -5.50
N GLY A 61 -14.89 9.91 -5.97
CA GLY A 61 -13.73 10.35 -6.75
C GLY A 61 -12.65 10.97 -5.85
N SER A 62 -12.55 10.51 -4.60
CA SER A 62 -11.52 10.94 -3.64
C SER A 62 -10.21 10.18 -3.85
N ILE A 63 -9.15 10.57 -3.13
CA ILE A 63 -7.87 9.85 -3.15
C ILE A 63 -8.01 8.39 -2.66
N ASN A 64 -9.10 8.09 -1.94
CA ASN A 64 -9.42 6.73 -1.49
C ASN A 64 -9.93 5.82 -2.61
N ASP A 65 -10.44 6.39 -3.69
CA ASP A 65 -10.98 5.64 -4.83
C ASP A 65 -9.90 5.28 -5.87
N ILE A 66 -8.67 5.77 -5.66
CA ILE A 66 -7.55 5.45 -6.56
C ILE A 66 -7.18 3.98 -6.39
N TRP A 67 -7.13 3.29 -7.53
CA TRP A 67 -6.48 2.01 -7.67
C TRP A 67 -5.52 2.07 -8.85
N ILE A 68 -4.22 1.89 -8.59
CA ILE A 68 -3.18 1.90 -9.62
C ILE A 68 -3.26 0.58 -10.38
N CYS A 69 -3.76 0.60 -11.62
CA CYS A 69 -3.81 -0.57 -12.50
C CYS A 69 -3.91 -0.14 -13.96
N LYS A 70 -3.58 -1.06 -14.88
CA LYS A 70 -3.65 -0.82 -16.33
C LYS A 70 -5.05 -0.42 -16.83
N VAL A 71 -6.10 -1.04 -16.28
CA VAL A 71 -7.50 -0.75 -16.66
C VAL A 71 -7.87 0.70 -16.34
N ASN A 72 -7.24 1.29 -15.33
CA ASN A 72 -7.40 2.69 -14.95
C ASN A 72 -6.39 3.62 -15.67
N ASN A 73 -5.83 3.17 -16.82
CA ASN A 73 -4.85 3.90 -17.62
C ASN A 73 -3.53 4.26 -16.91
N HIS A 74 -3.16 3.50 -15.88
CA HIS A 74 -1.86 3.68 -15.22
C HIS A 74 -0.76 2.89 -15.91
N THR A 75 0.44 3.47 -15.94
CA THR A 75 1.65 2.80 -16.44
C THR A 75 2.21 1.90 -15.33
N ILE A 76 1.75 0.66 -15.27
CA ILE A 76 2.19 -0.32 -14.27
C ILE A 76 2.15 -1.73 -14.85
N ASN A 77 3.08 -2.60 -14.45
CA ASN A 77 3.04 -4.02 -14.81
C ASN A 77 2.30 -4.85 -13.75
N ASP A 78 1.86 -6.05 -14.10
CA ASP A 78 1.01 -6.88 -13.23
C ASP A 78 1.74 -7.37 -11.98
N GLU A 79 3.08 -7.46 -12.03
CA GLU A 79 3.91 -7.87 -10.89
C GLU A 79 4.08 -6.75 -9.87
N ALA A 80 4.18 -5.51 -10.33
CA ALA A 80 4.36 -4.30 -9.54
C ALA A 80 3.03 -3.76 -8.97
N GLU A 81 1.90 -4.03 -9.64
CA GLU A 81 0.58 -3.51 -9.23
C GLU A 81 0.26 -3.74 -7.72
N PRO A 82 0.45 -4.93 -7.13
CA PRO A 82 0.21 -5.15 -5.69
C PRO A 82 1.07 -4.26 -4.79
N TRP A 83 2.34 -4.06 -5.15
CA TRP A 83 3.33 -3.31 -4.37
C TRP A 83 3.06 -1.81 -4.45
N ALA A 84 2.77 -1.31 -5.65
CA ALA A 84 2.44 0.09 -5.89
C ALA A 84 1.18 0.50 -5.10
N ASN A 85 0.11 -0.32 -5.13
CA ASN A 85 -1.12 -0.01 -4.39
C ASN A 85 -0.91 -0.08 -2.87
N GLU A 86 -0.10 -1.02 -2.38
CA GLU A 86 0.20 -1.10 -0.96
C GLU A 86 1.07 0.09 -0.49
N LEU A 87 2.10 0.48 -1.27
CA LEU A 87 2.88 1.69 -1.02
C LEU A 87 2.01 2.95 -1.00
N MET A 88 1.14 3.10 -1.99
CA MET A 88 0.20 4.22 -2.07
C MET A 88 -0.64 4.31 -0.80
N GLU A 89 -1.20 3.19 -0.34
CA GLU A 89 -2.02 3.17 0.88
C GLU A 89 -1.20 3.55 2.11
N TYR A 90 0.04 3.04 2.25
CA TYR A 90 0.92 3.44 3.35
C TYR A 90 1.20 4.94 3.37
N PHE A 91 1.57 5.53 2.23
CA PHE A 91 1.87 6.97 2.18
C PHE A 91 0.62 7.84 2.33
N LYS A 92 -0.56 7.39 1.84
CA LYS A 92 -1.85 8.03 2.12
C LYS A 92 -2.14 8.04 3.62
N CYS A 93 -2.14 6.88 4.28
CA CYS A 93 -2.40 6.79 5.72
C CYS A 93 -1.39 7.61 6.54
N LEU A 94 -0.11 7.56 6.18
CA LEU A 94 0.95 8.30 6.85
C LEU A 94 0.75 9.82 6.72
N SER A 95 0.59 10.32 5.49
CA SER A 95 0.37 11.75 5.26
C SER A 95 -0.92 12.24 5.92
N TYR A 96 -2.01 11.48 5.85
CA TYR A 96 -3.29 11.81 6.47
C TYR A 96 -3.19 11.86 8.01
N GLY A 97 -2.53 10.88 8.62
CA GLY A 97 -2.34 10.82 10.06
C GLY A 97 -1.52 12.02 10.57
N ILE A 98 -0.45 12.38 9.85
CA ILE A 98 0.37 13.54 10.20
C ILE A 98 -0.41 14.85 10.00
N ALA A 99 -1.13 15.00 8.88
CA ALA A 99 -1.95 16.18 8.60
C ALA A 99 -2.97 16.45 9.71
N ASN A 100 -3.66 15.43 10.22
CA ASN A 100 -4.61 15.59 11.33
C ASN A 100 -3.92 16.05 12.63
N ILE A 101 -2.69 15.61 12.89
CA ILE A 101 -1.90 16.04 14.05
C ILE A 101 -1.48 17.51 13.90
N ILE A 102 -1.02 17.90 12.70
CA ILE A 102 -0.67 19.29 12.35
C ILE A 102 -1.88 20.20 12.54
N LYS A 103 -3.04 19.83 11.96
CA LYS A 103 -4.30 20.58 12.09
C LYS A 103 -4.72 20.75 13.55
N ALA A 104 -4.50 19.74 14.39
CA ALA A 104 -4.79 19.80 15.81
C ALA A 104 -3.74 20.60 16.63
N GLY A 105 -2.66 21.09 16.02
CA GLY A 105 -1.56 21.78 16.68
C GLY A 105 -0.81 20.90 17.68
N LYS A 106 -0.78 19.59 17.46
CA LYS A 106 -0.17 18.60 18.37
C LYS A 106 1.24 18.23 17.91
N LYS A 107 2.08 17.79 18.86
CA LYS A 107 3.40 17.25 18.55
C LYS A 107 3.29 15.90 17.83
N ILE A 108 3.97 15.77 16.70
CA ILE A 108 4.08 14.50 15.96
C ILE A 108 4.93 13.51 16.76
N ASN A 109 4.42 12.29 16.94
CA ASN A 109 5.17 11.14 17.41
C ASN A 109 5.23 10.11 16.27
N ILE A 110 6.28 10.21 15.46
CA ILE A 110 6.42 9.41 14.24
C ILE A 110 6.50 7.90 14.53
N GLU A 111 7.15 7.52 15.63
CA GLU A 111 7.24 6.13 16.07
C GLU A 111 5.87 5.53 16.39
N LYS A 112 5.01 6.31 17.07
CA LYS A 112 3.63 5.91 17.35
C LYS A 112 2.82 5.76 16.06
N ILE A 113 2.96 6.71 15.12
CA ILE A 113 2.26 6.65 13.83
C ILE A 113 2.65 5.38 13.08
N PHE A 114 3.95 5.05 12.97
CA PHE A 114 4.38 3.80 12.32
C PHE A 114 3.92 2.53 13.05
N ALA A 115 3.77 2.58 14.38
CA ALA A 115 3.26 1.44 15.14
C ALA A 115 1.77 1.17 14.85
N GLU A 116 1.00 2.23 14.62
CA GLU A 116 -0.45 2.21 14.39
C GLU A 116 -0.85 2.06 12.91
N SER A 117 0.00 2.52 11.99
CA SER A 117 -0.17 2.36 10.53
C SER A 117 0.12 0.93 10.09
N ARG A 118 -0.87 0.04 10.22
CA ARG A 118 -0.78 -1.35 9.75
C ARG A 118 -1.97 -1.72 8.87
N THR A 119 -1.73 -1.90 7.60
CA THR A 119 -2.70 -2.44 6.63
C THR A 119 -2.56 -3.95 6.53
N ARG A 120 -2.69 -4.69 7.64
CA ARG A 120 -2.54 -6.16 7.59
C ARG A 120 -3.64 -6.78 6.73
N LYS A 121 -3.29 -7.13 5.49
CA LYS A 121 -4.18 -7.85 4.59
C LYS A 121 -4.28 -9.31 5.02
N ILE A 122 -5.42 -9.91 4.74
CA ILE A 122 -5.65 -11.34 4.94
C ILE A 122 -5.39 -12.03 3.61
N LEU A 123 -4.71 -13.18 3.64
CA LEU A 123 -4.44 -13.94 2.42
C LEU A 123 -5.77 -14.35 1.79
N THR A 124 -5.94 -13.99 0.52
CA THR A 124 -7.21 -14.13 -0.19
C THR A 124 -7.03 -15.00 -1.43
N GLY A 125 -8.08 -15.68 -1.82
CA GLY A 125 -8.14 -16.53 -3.01
C GLY A 125 -9.56 -17.01 -3.23
N ILE A 126 -9.71 -18.17 -3.86
CA ILE A 126 -11.00 -18.70 -4.29
C ILE A 126 -11.23 -20.12 -3.78
N GLN A 127 -12.48 -20.49 -3.60
CA GLN A 127 -12.92 -21.85 -3.38
C GLN A 127 -14.07 -22.19 -4.32
N CYS A 128 -13.96 -23.34 -4.99
CA CYS A 128 -15.02 -23.88 -5.83
C CYS A 128 -16.20 -24.32 -4.99
N GLU A 129 -17.41 -23.93 -5.41
CA GLU A 129 -18.64 -24.29 -4.72
C GLU A 129 -19.08 -25.73 -5.01
N SER A 130 -18.69 -26.29 -6.16
CA SER A 130 -19.07 -27.64 -6.57
C SER A 130 -18.17 -28.73 -6.00
N CYS A 131 -16.84 -28.55 -6.03
CA CYS A 131 -15.87 -29.59 -5.64
C CYS A 131 -14.99 -29.23 -4.44
N GLY A 132 -15.20 -28.05 -3.83
CA GLY A 132 -14.45 -27.59 -2.66
C GLY A 132 -12.98 -27.24 -2.91
N PHE A 133 -12.51 -27.35 -4.15
CA PHE A 133 -11.13 -27.04 -4.52
C PHE A 133 -10.79 -25.57 -4.20
N SER A 134 -9.75 -25.36 -3.41
CA SER A 134 -9.28 -24.04 -3.00
C SER A 134 -8.02 -23.64 -3.74
N GLN A 135 -7.88 -22.35 -4.04
CA GLN A 135 -6.72 -21.82 -4.74
C GLN A 135 -6.40 -20.38 -4.32
N ILE A 136 -5.13 -20.08 -4.13
CA ILE A 136 -4.59 -18.73 -4.06
C ILE A 136 -3.89 -18.39 -5.37
N HIS A 137 -3.80 -17.10 -5.70
CA HIS A 137 -3.09 -16.65 -6.89
C HIS A 137 -1.91 -15.75 -6.54
N LYS A 138 -0.96 -15.64 -7.48
CA LYS A 138 0.23 -14.79 -7.33
C LYS A 138 -0.11 -13.36 -6.91
N ARG A 139 -1.08 -12.72 -7.57
CA ARG A 139 -1.46 -11.32 -7.30
C ARG A 139 -1.93 -11.10 -5.85
N GLU A 140 -2.86 -11.92 -5.37
CA GLU A 140 -3.36 -11.82 -3.99
C GLU A 140 -2.28 -12.23 -2.97
N THR A 141 -1.39 -13.16 -3.32
CA THR A 141 -0.21 -13.53 -2.52
C THR A 141 0.77 -12.36 -2.41
N ASP A 142 1.10 -11.70 -3.51
CA ASP A 142 1.97 -10.53 -3.55
C ASP A 142 1.34 -9.35 -2.79
N SER A 143 0.02 -9.15 -2.90
CA SER A 143 -0.70 -8.14 -2.10
C SER A 143 -0.60 -8.41 -0.60
N TYR A 144 -0.71 -9.68 -0.21
CA TYR A 144 -0.54 -10.10 1.17
C TYR A 144 0.89 -9.87 1.66
N LEU A 145 1.90 -10.29 0.88
CA LEU A 145 3.31 -10.10 1.21
C LEU A 145 3.70 -8.62 1.30
N ALA A 146 3.24 -7.79 0.37
CA ALA A 146 3.44 -6.34 0.39
C ALA A 146 2.97 -5.75 1.73
N SER A 147 1.81 -6.19 2.23
CA SER A 147 1.27 -5.71 3.51
C SER A 147 2.10 -6.09 4.75
N ILE A 148 2.98 -7.10 4.61
CA ILE A 148 3.86 -7.58 5.69
C ILE A 148 5.24 -6.95 5.59
N LEU A 149 5.80 -6.88 4.38
CA LEU A 149 7.18 -6.48 4.14
C LEU A 149 7.33 -4.95 4.09
N LEU A 150 6.41 -4.26 3.40
CA LEU A 150 6.50 -2.81 3.21
C LEU A 150 6.44 -1.97 4.49
N PRO A 151 5.66 -2.27 5.56
CA PRO A 151 5.60 -1.35 6.70
C PRO A 151 6.98 -1.05 7.32
N LYS A 152 7.86 -2.06 7.41
CA LYS A 152 9.23 -1.84 7.91
C LYS A 152 10.06 -1.04 6.91
N MET A 153 9.97 -1.37 5.62
CA MET A 153 10.72 -0.71 4.55
C MET A 153 10.32 0.76 4.40
N VAL A 154 9.01 1.06 4.44
CA VAL A 154 8.46 2.42 4.40
C VAL A 154 8.94 3.22 5.60
N LYS A 155 8.90 2.66 6.81
CA LYS A 155 9.43 3.32 8.00
C LYS A 155 10.91 3.70 7.82
N GLU A 156 11.74 2.75 7.42
CA GLU A 156 13.17 2.99 7.23
C GLU A 156 13.43 4.02 6.13
N ALA A 157 12.73 3.92 5.00
CA ALA A 157 12.85 4.85 3.88
C ALA A 157 12.43 6.28 4.26
N VAL A 158 11.29 6.46 4.95
CA VAL A 158 10.83 7.79 5.37
C VAL A 158 11.77 8.40 6.41
N LEU A 159 12.26 7.61 7.37
CA LEU A 159 13.20 8.10 8.39
C LEU A 159 14.56 8.50 7.80
N GLN A 160 14.99 7.85 6.71
CA GLN A 160 16.25 8.12 6.03
C GLN A 160 16.12 9.05 4.82
N ASN A 161 14.91 9.52 4.49
CA ASN A 161 14.62 10.27 3.26
C ASN A 161 15.06 9.53 1.97
N LYS A 162 14.75 8.23 1.90
CA LYS A 162 15.06 7.30 0.79
C LYS A 162 13.82 6.64 0.19
N THR A 163 12.73 7.41 0.12
CA THR A 163 11.45 6.90 -0.42
C THR A 163 11.52 6.64 -1.92
N GLU A 164 12.41 7.35 -2.63
CA GLU A 164 12.60 7.19 -4.08
C GLU A 164 13.18 5.83 -4.45
N GLU A 165 14.20 5.38 -3.71
CA GLU A 165 14.79 4.06 -3.89
C GLU A 165 13.79 2.95 -3.57
N LEU A 166 12.99 3.13 -2.50
CA LEU A 166 11.93 2.18 -2.14
C LEU A 166 10.86 2.07 -3.24
N ILE A 167 10.40 3.20 -3.78
CA ILE A 167 9.40 3.21 -4.86
C ILE A 167 9.96 2.48 -6.09
N SER A 168 11.21 2.78 -6.46
CA SER A 168 11.88 2.16 -7.61
C SER A 168 11.98 0.64 -7.44
N ALA A 169 12.38 0.16 -6.26
CA ALA A 169 12.43 -1.26 -5.94
C ALA A 169 11.04 -1.93 -6.05
N CYS A 170 9.98 -1.27 -5.58
CA CYS A 170 8.62 -1.80 -5.63
C CYS A 170 8.01 -1.81 -7.04
N LEU A 171 8.50 -0.97 -7.96
CA LEU A 171 8.04 -0.92 -9.36
C LEU A 171 8.69 -2.00 -10.25
N ILE A 172 9.80 -2.59 -9.81
CA ILE A 172 10.46 -3.76 -10.44
C ILE A 172 10.50 -4.97 -9.48
N PRO A 173 9.50 -5.08 -8.60
CA PRO A 173 9.49 -5.85 -7.34
C PRO A 173 10.82 -6.45 -6.83
N ASP A 174 11.90 -5.66 -6.79
CA ASP A 174 13.21 -6.07 -6.30
C ASP A 174 13.25 -5.90 -4.77
N ILE A 175 12.47 -6.76 -4.11
CA ILE A 175 12.22 -6.70 -2.67
C ILE A 175 13.04 -7.78 -1.97
N PRO A 176 13.81 -7.44 -0.92
CA PRO A 176 14.60 -8.41 -0.18
C PRO A 176 13.75 -9.57 0.34
N ASN A 177 14.23 -10.80 0.09
CA ASN A 177 13.59 -12.06 0.48
C ASN A 177 12.22 -12.36 -0.17
N LEU A 178 11.82 -11.63 -1.22
CA LEU A 178 10.50 -11.81 -1.82
C LEU A 178 10.32 -13.21 -2.42
N VAL A 179 11.34 -13.73 -3.09
CA VAL A 179 11.27 -15.06 -3.70
C VAL A 179 11.07 -16.12 -2.63
N GLU A 180 11.89 -16.09 -1.58
CA GLU A 180 11.84 -17.02 -0.46
C GLU A 180 10.52 -16.94 0.31
N GLU A 181 10.03 -15.73 0.58
CA GLU A 181 8.73 -15.56 1.26
C GLU A 181 7.57 -16.03 0.40
N ARG A 182 7.60 -15.79 -0.92
CA ARG A 182 6.56 -16.31 -1.83
C ARG A 182 6.57 -17.83 -1.86
N GLU A 183 7.74 -18.46 -1.99
CA GLU A 183 7.88 -19.91 -1.95
C GLU A 183 7.39 -20.49 -0.62
N ARG A 184 7.67 -19.81 0.50
CA ARG A 184 7.17 -20.19 1.83
C ARG A 184 5.65 -20.20 1.87
N ILE A 185 4.98 -19.17 1.35
CA ILE A 185 3.51 -19.11 1.30
C ILE A 185 2.94 -20.21 0.40
N ILE A 186 3.52 -20.42 -0.78
CA ILE A 186 3.08 -21.46 -1.72
C ILE A 186 3.17 -22.84 -1.05
N LYS A 187 4.30 -23.14 -0.39
CA LYS A 187 4.50 -24.41 0.31
C LYS A 187 3.49 -24.61 1.44
N LEU A 188 3.19 -23.57 2.22
CA LEU A 188 2.18 -23.63 3.29
C LEU A 188 0.76 -23.84 2.73
N ALA A 189 0.45 -23.24 1.58
CA ALA A 189 -0.82 -23.44 0.88
C ALA A 189 -0.97 -24.89 0.43
N GLU A 190 0.05 -25.43 -0.25
CA GLU A 190 0.04 -26.81 -0.74
C GLU A 190 -0.09 -27.83 0.40
N GLN A 191 0.62 -27.63 1.50
CA GLN A 191 0.50 -28.46 2.72
C GLN A 191 -0.90 -28.39 3.35
N SER A 192 -1.65 -27.32 3.08
CA SER A 192 -3.02 -27.12 3.54
C SER A 192 -4.07 -27.54 2.50
N GLY A 193 -3.64 -28.18 1.39
CA GLY A 193 -4.53 -28.62 0.32
C GLY A 193 -5.07 -27.49 -0.56
N ILE A 194 -4.43 -26.32 -0.53
CA ILE A 194 -4.78 -25.14 -1.32
C ILE A 194 -3.82 -25.05 -2.50
N GLY A 195 -4.35 -25.00 -3.72
CA GLY A 195 -3.53 -24.85 -4.91
C GLY A 195 -2.98 -23.42 -5.08
N PHE A 196 -1.90 -23.29 -5.85
CA PHE A 196 -1.40 -22.01 -6.33
C PHE A 196 -1.68 -21.83 -7.83
N SER A 197 -1.73 -20.59 -8.30
CA SER A 197 -1.71 -20.25 -9.73
C SER A 197 -1.09 -18.88 -9.97
N VAL A 198 -0.32 -18.77 -11.05
CA VAL A 198 0.22 -17.49 -11.50
C VAL A 198 -0.87 -16.66 -12.17
N SER A 199 -1.70 -17.28 -13.02
CA SER A 199 -2.80 -16.63 -13.70
C SER A 199 -4.07 -16.61 -12.85
N LYS A 200 -4.83 -15.52 -12.94
CA LYS A 200 -6.15 -15.41 -12.31
C LYS A 200 -7.18 -16.17 -13.13
N ASN A 201 -7.95 -17.04 -12.47
CA ASN A 201 -9.05 -17.78 -13.09
C ASN A 201 -10.35 -17.45 -12.35
N TYR A 202 -11.44 -17.29 -13.09
CA TYR A 202 -12.76 -17.00 -12.50
C TYR A 202 -13.57 -18.27 -12.22
N CYS A 203 -13.26 -19.37 -12.94
CA CYS A 203 -13.88 -20.68 -12.77
C CYS A 203 -12.91 -21.66 -12.11
N CYS A 204 -13.44 -22.71 -11.50
CA CYS A 204 -12.65 -23.76 -10.87
C CYS A 204 -11.80 -24.52 -11.89
N LYS A 205 -10.48 -24.53 -11.72
CA LYS A 205 -9.58 -25.28 -12.61
C LYS A 205 -9.78 -26.81 -12.60
N LYS A 206 -10.44 -27.35 -11.58
CA LYS A 206 -10.64 -28.80 -11.40
C LYS A 206 -11.92 -29.31 -12.07
N CYS A 207 -13.01 -28.56 -12.00
CA CYS A 207 -14.31 -29.01 -12.48
C CYS A 207 -15.09 -27.97 -13.32
N GLY A 208 -14.51 -26.80 -13.58
CA GLY A 208 -15.16 -25.72 -14.34
C GLY A 208 -16.27 -24.96 -13.60
N GLY A 209 -16.66 -25.40 -12.39
CA GLY A 209 -17.74 -24.79 -11.62
C GLY A 209 -17.39 -23.42 -11.03
N ASP A 210 -18.42 -22.74 -10.53
CA ASP A 210 -18.30 -21.41 -9.93
C ASP A 210 -17.42 -21.39 -8.68
N THR A 211 -16.84 -20.21 -8.42
CA THR A 211 -15.93 -19.99 -7.31
C THR A 211 -16.34 -18.77 -6.51
N ARG A 212 -16.10 -18.82 -5.21
CA ARG A 212 -16.30 -17.69 -4.29
C ARG A 212 -14.99 -17.27 -3.65
N ILE A 213 -14.91 -16.00 -3.28
CA ILE A 213 -13.76 -15.47 -2.54
C ILE A 213 -13.68 -16.13 -1.16
N ARG A 214 -12.47 -16.52 -0.77
CA ARG A 214 -12.13 -17.06 0.55
C ARG A 214 -10.91 -16.36 1.13
N TYR A 215 -10.85 -16.38 2.45
CA TYR A 215 -9.81 -15.73 3.25
C TYR A 215 -9.17 -16.77 4.16
N TRP A 216 -7.85 -16.67 4.30
CA TRP A 216 -7.07 -17.57 5.13
C TRP A 216 -6.09 -16.81 6.02
N LYS A 217 -5.77 -17.41 7.17
CA LYS A 217 -4.83 -16.86 8.13
C LYS A 217 -3.68 -17.84 8.31
N LEU A 218 -2.45 -17.36 8.12
CA LEU A 218 -1.27 -18.16 8.42
C LEU A 218 -1.17 -18.40 9.93
N ASP A 219 -1.16 -19.67 10.34
CA ASP A 219 -0.94 -20.09 11.74
C ASP A 219 0.48 -20.61 12.01
N GLY A 220 1.44 -20.21 11.17
CA GLY A 220 2.84 -20.62 11.26
C GLY A 220 3.13 -22.02 10.70
N LYS A 221 2.17 -22.96 10.76
CA LYS A 221 2.34 -24.32 10.20
C LYS A 221 1.39 -24.61 9.03
N ARG A 222 0.30 -23.86 8.89
CA ARG A 222 -0.76 -24.01 7.89
C ARG A 222 -1.40 -22.66 7.53
N ILE A 223 -2.22 -22.71 6.48
CA ILE A 223 -3.08 -21.63 5.98
C ILE A 223 -4.53 -21.91 6.38
#